data_AF-A0A1M7TIK6-F1
#
_entry.id   AF-A0A1M7TIK6-F1
#
_cell.length_a   1.000
_cell.length_b   1.000
_cell.length_c   1.000
_cell.angle_alpha   90.00
_cell.angle_beta   90.00
_cell.angle_gamma   90.00
#
_symmetry.space_group_name_H-M   'P 1'
#
loop_
_entity.id
_entity.type
_entity.pdbx_description
1 polymer ?
#
loop_
_entity_poly.entity_id
_entity_poly.type
_entity_poly.pdbx_seq_one_letter_code
_entity_poly.pdbx_strand_id
1 'polypeptide(L)'
;MLSGLHVYKSQEYSYELTLYDLLFQTSGLPDAYEETRNSIKKRVIYEDAYISFDDMIEIAKSLEPHFAPRTKKRAHYADILWVYFYVRRCARV
;
A
#
# COMPACT_ATOMS: atom_id res chain seq x y z
N MET A 1 -3.93 -5.97 -13.75
CA MET A 1 -4.17 -5.26 -12.47
C MET A 1 -3.23 -5.71 -11.36
N LEU A 2 -3.10 -7.00 -11.03
CA LEU A 2 -2.25 -7.48 -9.91
C LEU A 2 -0.80 -7.86 -10.28
N SER A 3 -0.51 -8.14 -11.56
CA SER A 3 0.85 -8.41 -12.04
C SER A 3 1.80 -7.28 -11.64
N GLY A 4 2.99 -7.63 -11.17
CA GLY A 4 4.00 -6.67 -10.74
C GLY A 4 3.74 -5.97 -9.40
N LEU A 5 2.60 -6.21 -8.72
CA LEU A 5 2.33 -5.70 -7.37
C LEU A 5 3.42 -6.06 -6.35
N HIS A 6 3.99 -7.26 -6.44
CA HIS A 6 5.01 -7.71 -5.51
C HIS A 6 6.17 -8.39 -6.25
N VAL A 7 7.11 -7.58 -6.74
CA VAL A 7 8.36 -8.07 -7.32
C VAL A 7 9.48 -7.83 -6.32
N TYR A 8 10.04 -8.90 -5.76
CA TYR A 8 11.13 -8.82 -4.79
C TYR A 8 12.32 -9.64 -5.29
N LYS A 9 13.49 -9.01 -5.41
CA LYS A 9 14.73 -9.63 -5.91
C LYS A 9 14.54 -10.39 -7.24
N SER A 10 13.84 -9.77 -8.19
CA SER A 10 13.52 -10.34 -9.50
C SER A 10 12.60 -11.57 -9.49
N GLN A 11 11.97 -11.87 -8.34
CA GLN A 11 10.92 -12.89 -8.23
C GLN A 11 9.56 -12.22 -8.03
N GLU A 12 8.58 -12.62 -8.84
CA GLU A 12 7.21 -12.12 -8.76
C GLU A 12 6.37 -12.99 -7.82
N TYR A 13 5.79 -12.38 -6.80
CA TYR A 13 4.94 -13.05 -5.81
C TYR A 13 3.50 -12.53 -5.81
N SER A 14 3.15 -11.65 -6.75
CA SER A 14 1.82 -11.02 -6.82
C SER A 14 0.65 -11.99 -6.75
N TYR A 15 0.79 -13.15 -7.39
CA TYR A 15 -0.26 -14.19 -7.45
C TYR A 15 -0.17 -15.21 -6.30
N GLU A 16 0.90 -15.15 -5.50
CA GLU A 16 1.11 -16.01 -4.32
C GLU A 16 0.66 -15.35 -3.02
N LEU A 17 0.28 -14.07 -3.09
CA LEU A 17 -0.29 -13.33 -1.98
C LEU A 17 -1.69 -13.84 -1.66
N THR A 18 -1.91 -14.13 -0.39
CA THR A 18 -3.20 -14.55 0.14
C THR A 18 -3.79 -13.47 1.04
N LEU A 19 -5.10 -13.55 1.30
CA LEU A 19 -5.76 -12.71 2.30
C LEU A 19 -5.11 -12.84 3.68
N TYR A 20 -4.58 -14.02 4.02
CA TYR A 20 -3.84 -14.24 5.25
C TYR A 20 -2.60 -13.35 5.33
N ASP A 21 -1.82 -13.28 4.26
CA ASP A 21 -0.59 -12.48 4.26
C ASP A 21 -0.87 -10.98 4.44
N LEU A 22 -2.00 -10.52 3.91
CA LEU A 22 -2.43 -9.13 4.03
C LEU A 22 -2.98 -8.83 5.43
N LEU A 23 -3.86 -9.69 5.97
CA LEU A 23 -4.46 -9.51 7.29
C LEU A 23 -3.44 -9.58 8.43
N PHE A 24 -2.41 -10.41 8.29
CA PHE A 24 -1.35 -10.56 9.28
C PHE A 24 -0.10 -9.74 8.97
N GLN A 25 -0.14 -8.88 7.95
CA GLN A 25 0.98 -7.99 7.60
C GLN A 25 2.28 -8.74 7.28
N THR A 26 2.16 -9.95 6.74
CA THR A 26 3.29 -10.81 6.35
C THR A 26 3.49 -10.85 4.83
N SER A 27 2.78 -9.99 4.09
CA SER A 27 2.91 -9.84 2.63
C SER A 27 4.25 -9.24 2.22
N GLY A 28 4.80 -8.32 3.01
CA GLY A 28 6.02 -7.57 2.67
C GLY A 28 5.79 -6.40 1.71
N LEU A 29 4.53 -6.08 1.44
CA LEU A 29 4.17 -4.94 0.61
C LEU A 29 4.57 -3.61 1.27
N PRO A 30 4.93 -2.60 0.46
CA PRO A 30 5.19 -1.26 0.95
C PRO A 30 3.89 -0.55 1.37
N ASP A 31 3.99 0.35 2.33
CA ASP A 31 2.89 1.23 2.70
C ASP A 31 2.75 2.37 1.69
N ALA A 32 1.80 2.24 0.77
CA ALA A 32 1.55 3.24 -0.27
C ALA A 32 1.19 4.63 0.27
N TYR A 33 0.62 4.73 1.48
CA TYR A 33 0.23 6.00 2.08
C TYR A 33 1.43 6.71 2.74
N GLU A 34 2.24 5.97 3.50
CA GLU A 34 3.36 6.51 4.26
C GLU A 34 4.67 6.60 3.46
N GLU A 35 4.98 5.61 2.61
CA GLU A 35 6.30 5.48 1.96
C GLU A 35 6.41 6.22 0.63
N THR A 36 5.30 6.75 0.11
CA THR A 36 5.29 7.47 -1.16
C THR A 36 5.97 8.84 -1.03
N ARG A 37 7.02 9.05 -1.83
CA ARG A 37 7.75 10.35 -1.92
C ARG A 37 6.83 11.51 -2.31
N ASN A 38 5.89 11.27 -3.23
CA ASN A 38 4.80 12.19 -3.55
C ASN A 38 3.66 11.98 -2.56
N SER A 39 3.86 12.54 -1.39
CA SER A 39 3.03 12.42 -0.21
C SER A 39 1.55 12.69 -0.49
N ILE A 40 0.79 11.64 -0.78
CA ILE A 40 -0.65 11.57 -0.56
C ILE A 40 -0.95 12.23 0.78
N LYS A 41 -0.18 11.86 1.82
CA LYS A 41 -0.21 12.43 3.17
C LYS A 41 -0.14 13.96 3.22
N LYS A 42 0.73 14.63 2.43
CA LYS A 42 0.74 16.10 2.40
C LYS A 42 -0.47 16.62 1.64
N ARG A 43 -0.87 15.97 0.55
CA ARG A 43 -2.04 16.40 -0.24
C ARG A 43 -3.30 16.39 0.62
N VAL A 44 -3.58 15.31 1.34
CA VAL A 44 -4.75 15.19 2.25
C VAL A 44 -4.72 16.13 3.45
N ILE A 45 -3.55 16.70 3.79
CA ILE A 45 -3.44 17.75 4.83
C ILE A 45 -3.93 19.11 4.32
N TYR A 46 -3.70 19.41 3.03
CA TYR A 46 -3.98 20.73 2.46
C TYR A 46 -5.30 20.78 1.66
N GLU A 47 -5.77 19.66 1.12
CA GLU A 47 -6.98 19.59 0.30
C GLU A 47 -7.75 18.28 0.50
N ASP A 48 -9.06 18.33 0.26
CA ASP A 48 -9.88 17.13 0.14
C ASP A 48 -9.40 16.36 -1.09
N ALA A 49 -9.02 15.09 -0.91
CA ALA A 49 -8.55 14.25 -1.99
C ALA A 49 -9.34 12.94 -2.04
N TYR A 50 -9.71 12.56 -3.26
CA TYR A 50 -10.17 11.22 -3.56
C TYR A 50 -8.99 10.41 -4.11
N ILE A 51 -8.80 9.22 -3.56
CA ILE A 51 -7.73 8.30 -3.96
C ILE A 51 -8.42 6.98 -4.22
N SER A 52 -8.37 6.53 -5.47
CA SER A 52 -8.99 5.28 -5.86
C SER A 52 -8.13 4.09 -5.42
N PHE A 53 -8.75 2.91 -5.42
CA PHE A 53 -8.01 1.66 -5.20
C PHE A 53 -6.90 1.47 -6.23
N ASP A 54 -7.18 1.78 -7.50
CA ASP A 54 -6.20 1.65 -8.58
C ASP A 54 -5.00 2.58 -8.37
N ASP A 55 -5.23 3.82 -7.90
CA ASP A 55 -4.15 4.75 -7.56
C ASP A 55 -3.22 4.16 -6.49
N MET A 56 -3.79 3.56 -5.44
CA MET A 56 -3.00 2.94 -4.36
C MET A 56 -2.19 1.74 -4.86
N ILE A 57 -2.76 0.92 -5.75
CA ILE A 57 -2.07 -0.23 -6.34
C ILE A 57 -0.92 0.22 -7.24
N GLU A 58 -1.11 1.24 -8.07
CA GLU A 58 -0.05 1.78 -8.92
C GLU A 58 1.07 2.42 -8.11
N ILE A 59 0.71 3.11 -7.02
CA ILE A 59 1.69 3.66 -6.09
C ILE A 59 2.46 2.53 -5.40
N ALA A 60 1.78 1.50 -4.88
CA ALA A 60 2.42 0.36 -4.25
C ALA A 60 3.41 -0.35 -5.20
N LYS A 61 3.06 -0.50 -6.48
CA LYS A 61 3.96 -1.06 -7.52
C LYS A 61 5.20 -0.21 -7.77
N SER A 62 5.10 1.10 -7.59
CA SER A 62 6.23 2.03 -7.78
C SER A 62 7.24 1.98 -6.62
N LEU A 63 6.86 1.37 -5.50
CA LEU A 63 7.66 1.25 -4.29
C LEU A 63 8.34 -0.11 -4.22
N GLU A 64 9.48 -0.17 -3.54
CA GLU A 64 10.21 -1.44 -3.36
C GLU A 64 9.57 -2.25 -2.23
N PRO A 65 9.20 -3.53 -2.46
CA PRO A 65 8.75 -4.41 -1.40
C PRO A 65 9.86 -4.71 -0.39
N HIS A 66 9.51 -4.82 0.89
CA HIS A 66 10.47 -4.98 1.98
C HIS A 66 11.02 -6.41 2.10
N PHE A 67 10.18 -7.42 1.84
CA PHE A 67 10.56 -8.83 1.93
C PHE A 67 9.59 -9.74 1.16
N ALA A 68 9.99 -10.99 0.92
CA ALA A 68 9.11 -11.98 0.30
C ALA A 68 7.97 -12.42 1.24
N PRO A 69 6.77 -12.77 0.73
CA PRO A 69 5.64 -13.14 1.55
C PRO A 69 5.96 -14.29 2.51
N ARG A 70 5.41 -14.24 3.73
CA ARG A 70 5.56 -15.28 4.77
C ARG A 70 7.01 -15.52 5.21
N THR A 71 7.89 -14.52 5.02
CA THR A 71 9.25 -14.60 5.58
C THR A 71 9.17 -14.70 7.11
N LYS A 72 9.78 -15.74 7.68
CA LYS A 72 9.75 -15.99 9.13
C LYS A 72 10.27 -14.77 9.91
N LYS A 73 9.54 -14.41 10.98
CA LYS A 73 9.85 -13.28 11.88
C LYS A 73 9.92 -11.90 11.19
N ARG A 74 9.21 -11.72 10.06
CA ARG A 74 9.06 -10.44 9.38
C ARG A 74 7.57 -10.10 9.27
N ALA A 75 7.22 -8.89 9.66
CA ALA A 75 5.91 -8.31 9.44
C ALA A 75 6.12 -6.82 9.11
N HIS A 76 5.37 -6.31 8.13
CA HIS A 76 5.39 -4.92 7.72
C HIS A 76 3.97 -4.45 7.54
N TYR A 77 3.58 -3.46 8.35
CA TYR A 77 2.28 -2.83 8.25
C TYR A 77 2.19 -2.09 6.91
N ALA A 78 1.13 -2.34 6.15
CA ALA A 78 0.91 -1.68 4.87
C ALA A 78 -0.58 -1.37 4.68
N ASP A 79 -0.92 -0.09 4.58
CA ASP A 79 -2.28 0.38 4.28
C ASP A 79 -2.63 0.22 2.78
N ILE A 80 -2.72 -1.03 2.31
CA ILE A 80 -3.12 -1.36 0.92
C ILE A 80 -4.57 -1.82 0.83
N LEU A 81 -5.10 -2.51 1.84
CA LEU A 81 -6.40 -3.17 1.77
C LEU A 81 -7.60 -2.30 2.20
N TRP A 82 -7.38 -1.13 2.80
CA TRP A 82 -8.44 -0.41 3.53
C TRP A 82 -9.03 0.80 2.78
N VAL A 83 -8.74 0.97 1.50
CA VAL A 83 -8.86 2.31 0.90
C VAL A 83 -10.18 2.52 0.14
N TYR A 84 -11.19 2.94 0.90
CA TYR A 84 -12.09 4.03 0.51
C TYR A 84 -11.76 5.23 1.41
N PHE A 85 -10.63 5.90 1.17
CA PHE A 85 -10.30 7.11 1.89
C PHE A 85 -10.95 8.32 1.22
N TYR A 86 -12.14 8.68 1.71
CA TYR A 86 -12.69 10.01 1.51
C TYR A 86 -12.33 10.87 2.71
N VAL A 87 -11.25 11.66 2.58
CA VAL A 87 -10.84 12.61 3.61
C VAL A 87 -11.58 13.92 3.34
N ARG A 88 -12.65 14.17 4.11
CA ARG A 88 -13.39 15.44 4.08
C ARG A 88 -12.95 16.28 5.27
N ARG A 89 -12.51 17.51 5.03
CA ARG A 89 -12.27 18.44 6.14
C ARG A 89 -13.59 18.74 6.86
N CYS A 90 -13.66 18.45 8.17
CA CYS A 90 -14.61 19.13 9.04
C CYS A 90 -14.22 20.60 9.06
N ALA A 91 -15.04 21.47 8.47
CA ALA A 91 -14.85 22.91 8.55
C ALA A 91 -14.64 23.28 10.02
N ARG A 92 -13.49 23.87 10.35
CA ARG A 92 -13.35 24.55 11.64
C ARG A 92 -14.28 25.75 11.57
N VAL A 93 -15.35 25.66 12.35
CA VAL A 93 -16.17 26.79 12.80
C VAL A 93 -15.29 27.82 13.51
#